data_AF-A0AAU0VA23-F1
#
_entry.id   AF-A0AAU0VA23-F1
#
_cell.length_a   1.000
_cell.length_b   1.000
_cell.length_c   1.000
_cell.angle_alpha   90.00
_cell.angle_beta   90.00
_cell.angle_gamma   90.00
#
_symmetry.space_group_name_H-M   'P 1'
#
loop_
_entity.id
_entity.type
_entity.pdbx_description
1 polymer ?
#
loop_
_entity_poly.entity_id
_entity_poly.type
_entity_poly.pdbx_seq_one_letter_code
_entity_poly.pdbx_strand_id
1 'polypeptide(L)' 'MPQSLTVGHVLRQLQGLDPDLPVRLAINPDFPFAHYVRADVVVREGTAFIAEDGQEGYLPPEARAALAWA' A
#
# COMPACT_ATOMS: atom_id res chain seq x y z
N MET A 1 -0.37 9.33 19.19
CA MET A 1 -0.01 10.21 18.07
C MET A 1 0.15 9.34 16.84
N PRO A 2 -0.39 9.67 15.66
CA PRO A 2 -0.07 8.90 14.48
C PRO A 2 1.42 9.11 14.19
N GLN A 3 2.18 8.01 14.15
CA GLN A 3 3.55 8.04 13.68
C GLN A 3 3.49 8.05 12.16
N SER A 4 3.77 9.20 11.53
CA SER A 4 3.88 9.27 10.08
C SER A 4 5.01 8.35 9.61
N LEU A 5 4.71 7.46 8.67
CA LEU A 5 5.76 6.69 8.00
C LEU A 5 6.57 7.64 7.12
N THR A 6 7.89 7.51 7.16
CA THR A 6 8.77 8.17 6.20
C THR A 6 8.93 7.27 4.97
N VAL A 7 9.39 7.84 3.86
CA VAL A 7 9.79 7.05 2.67
C VAL A 7 10.80 5.96 3.07
N GLY A 8 11.74 6.28 3.97
CA GLY A 8 12.72 5.31 4.48
C GLY A 8 12.09 4.15 5.28
N HIS A 9 10.98 4.38 5.99
CA HIS A 9 10.24 3.31 6.66
C HIS A 9 9.61 2.34 5.66
N VAL A 10 9.02 2.86 4.58
CA VAL A 10 8.42 2.04 3.52
C VAL A 10 9.50 1.26 2.77
N LEU A 11 10.58 1.94 2.35
CA LEU A 11 11.68 1.29 1.64
C LEU A 11 12.30 0.14 2.43
N ARG A 12 12.53 0.31 3.74
CA ARG A 12 13.10 -0.74 4.58
C ARG A 12 12.22 -2.00 4.62
N GLN A 13 10.90 -1.85 4.58
CA GLN A 13 9.99 -3.00 4.54
C GLN A 13 10.02 -3.68 3.17
N LEU A 14 9.98 -2.90 2.08
CA LEU A 14 10.00 -3.45 0.72
C LEU A 14 11.34 -4.10 0.34
N GLN A 15 12.47 -3.56 0.82
CA GLN A 15 13.81 -4.08 0.54
C GLN A 15 14.06 -5.49 1.09
N GLY A 16 13.24 -5.98 2.03
CA GLY A 16 13.33 -7.33 2.58
C GLY A 16 12.52 -8.38 1.82
N LEU A 17 11.75 -7.98 0.79
CA LEU A 17 10.88 -8.86 0.01
C LEU A 17 11.55 -9.27 -1.31
N ASP A 18 11.01 -10.31 -1.94
CA ASP A 18 11.37 -10.67 -3.32
C ASP A 18 11.01 -9.49 -4.25
N PRO A 19 11.99 -8.92 -5.00
CA PRO A 19 11.79 -7.74 -5.83
C PRO A 19 10.81 -7.93 -6.99
N ASP A 20 10.51 -9.17 -7.38
CA ASP A 20 9.58 -9.47 -8.46
C ASP A 20 8.12 -9.61 -7.98
N LEU A 21 7.87 -9.43 -6.66
CA LEU A 21 6.51 -9.47 -6.11
C LEU A 21 5.71 -8.22 -6.52
N PRO A 22 4.46 -8.39 -7.00
CA PRO A 22 3.59 -7.27 -7.32
C PRO A 22 3.13 -6.54 -6.05
N VAL A 23 3.17 -5.20 -6.08
CA VAL A 23 2.71 -4.34 -4.98
C VAL A 23 1.28 -3.85 -5.26
N ARG A 24 0.43 -3.91 -4.23
CA ARG A 24 -0.96 -3.43 -4.25
C ARG A 24 -1.24 -2.53 -3.04
N LEU A 25 -2.09 -1.54 -3.22
CA LEU A 25 -2.63 -0.72 -2.13
C LEU A 25 -3.91 -1.35 -1.62
N ALA A 26 -3.99 -1.64 -0.32
CA ALA A 26 -5.18 -2.17 0.32
C ALA A 26 -5.95 -1.05 1.04
N ILE A 27 -7.28 -1.00 0.91
CA ILE A 27 -8.14 0.03 1.51
C ILE A 27 -9.39 -0.64 2.12
N ASN A 28 -9.83 -0.22 3.31
CA ASN A 28 -11.01 -0.78 4.01
C ASN A 28 -11.92 0.29 4.65
N PRO A 29 -12.76 1.01 3.87
CA PRO A 29 -13.73 1.95 4.40
C PRO A 29 -15.08 1.28 4.77
N ASP A 30 -15.57 0.34 3.95
CA ASP A 30 -16.79 -0.46 4.20
C ASP A 30 -16.57 -1.96 3.92
N PHE A 31 -15.70 -2.26 2.95
CA PHE A 31 -15.21 -3.58 2.62
C PHE A 31 -13.73 -3.50 2.24
N PRO A 32 -12.96 -4.58 2.42
CA PRO A 32 -11.54 -4.61 2.09
C PRO A 32 -11.34 -4.84 0.59
N PHE A 33 -10.72 -3.87 -0.09
CA PHE A 33 -10.38 -3.93 -1.50
C PHE A 33 -8.87 -3.84 -1.73
N ALA A 34 -8.42 -4.46 -2.82
CA ALA A 34 -7.08 -4.33 -3.38
C ALA A 34 -7.11 -3.40 -4.59
N HIS A 35 -6.13 -2.50 -4.67
CA HIS A 35 -5.91 -1.55 -5.74
C HIS A 35 -4.50 -1.68 -6.29
N TYR A 36 -4.31 -1.38 -7.56
CA TYR A 36 -2.99 -1.20 -8.13
C TYR A 36 -2.33 0.05 -7.58
N VAL A 37 -1.00 0.04 -7.54
CA VAL A 37 -0.20 1.24 -7.23
C VAL A 37 0.33 1.81 -8.53
N ARG A 38 0.17 3.13 -8.70
CA ARG A 38 0.77 3.83 -9.84
C ARG A 38 2.29 3.75 -9.75
N ALA A 39 2.95 3.46 -10.87
CA ALA A 39 4.40 3.33 -10.95
C ALA A 39 5.13 4.64 -10.57
N ASP A 40 4.53 5.79 -10.90
CA ASP A 40 5.09 7.10 -10.61
C ASP A 40 4.81 7.54 -9.18
N VAL A 41 5.88 7.86 -8.45
CA VAL A 41 5.80 8.57 -7.17
C VAL A 41 5.99 10.06 -7.41
N VAL A 42 4.99 10.86 -7.05
CA VAL A 42 5.03 12.33 -7.20
C VAL A 42 5.55 12.95 -5.92
N VAL A 43 6.50 13.88 -6.02
CA VAL A 43 6.96 14.68 -4.87
C VAL A 43 6.48 16.12 -5.03
N ARG A 44 5.72 16.63 -4.05
CA ARG A 44 5.26 18.02 -4.01
C ARG A 44 5.37 18.55 -2.58
N GLU A 45 5.94 19.75 -2.44
CA GLU A 45 6.01 20.46 -1.16
C GLU A 45 6.62 19.60 -0.02
N GLY A 46 7.66 18.83 -0.35
CA GLY A 46 8.38 17.97 0.60
C GLY A 46 7.66 16.65 0.95
N THR A 47 6.53 16.35 0.33
CA THR A 47 5.76 15.11 0.54
C THR A 47 5.78 14.23 -0.71
N ALA A 48 6.00 12.93 -0.52
CA ALA A 48 5.91 11.93 -1.59
C ALA A 48 4.51 11.30 -1.59
N PHE A 49 3.93 11.16 -2.78
CA PHE A 49 2.59 10.64 -3.01
C PHE A 49 2.67 9.39 -3.88
N ILE A 50 2.07 8.32 -3.39
CA ILE A 50 1.84 7.08 -4.14
C ILE A 50 0.34 7.04 -4.44
N ALA A 51 -0.01 7.08 -5.72
CA ALA A 51 -1.41 7.04 -6.14
C ALA A 51 -1.89 5.60 -6.36
N GLU A 52 -3.19 5.38 -6.20
CA GLU A 52 -3.84 4.17 -6.70
C GLU A 52 -3.92 4.20 -8.24
N ASP A 53 -4.01 3.02 -8.86
CA ASP A 53 -4.10 2.86 -10.31
C ASP A 53 -5.19 1.86 -10.72
N GLY A 54 -6.35 1.98 -10.07
CA GLY A 54 -7.52 1.14 -10.30
C GLY A 54 -7.72 0.05 -9.25
N GLN A 55 -8.97 -0.39 -9.13
CA GLN A 55 -9.38 -1.46 -8.22
C GLN A 55 -9.27 -2.83 -8.91
N GLU A 56 -8.64 -3.80 -8.24
CA GLU A 56 -8.58 -5.19 -8.70
C GLU A 56 -9.82 -5.98 -8.23
N GLY A 57 -10.25 -5.77 -6.98
CA GLY A 57 -11.36 -6.51 -6.37
C GLY A 57 -11.24 -6.58 -4.85
N TYR A 58 -12.02 -7.46 -4.23
CA TYR A 58 -11.90 -7.71 -2.79
C TYR A 58 -10.50 -8.20 -2.43
N LEU A 59 -9.98 -7.76 -1.30
CA LEU A 59 -8.70 -8.20 -0.79
C LEU A 59 -8.75 -9.71 -0.47
N PRO A 60 -7.71 -10.49 -0.78
CA PRO A 60 -7.65 -11.90 -0.41
C PRO A 60 -7.85 -12.12 1.11
N PRO A 61 -8.56 -13.18 1.54
CA PRO A 61 -8.89 -13.40 2.95
C PRO A 61 -7.67 -13.42 3.89
N GLU A 62 -6.56 -13.99 3.44
CA GLU A 62 -5.30 -14.06 4.19
C GLU A 62 -4.68 -12.68 4.41
N ALA A 63 -4.72 -11.80 3.41
CA ALA A 63 -4.22 -10.44 3.52
C ALA A 63 -5.12 -9.60 4.43
N ARG A 64 -6.44 -9.76 4.32
CA ARG A 64 -7.42 -9.14 5.22
C ARG A 64 -7.16 -9.52 6.68
N ALA A 65 -6.94 -10.81 6.95
CA ALA A 65 -6.65 -11.30 8.29
C ALA A 65 -5.33 -10.76 8.84
N ALA A 66 -4.27 -10.72 8.01
CA ALA A 66 -2.96 -10.18 8.40
C ALA A 66 -3.01 -8.68 8.76
N LEU A 67 -3.90 -7.93 8.10
CA LEU A 67 -4.15 -6.51 8.40
C LEU A 67 -5.13 -6.28 9.56
N ALA A 68 -5.65 -7.36 10.17
CA ALA A 68 -6.67 -7.33 11.23
C ALA A 68 -7.94 -6.55 10.82
N TRP A 69 -8.36 -6.71 9.56
CA TRP A 69 -9.56 -6.07 9.01
C TRP A 69 -10.78 -7.01 9.11
N ALA A 70 -11.94 -6.45 9.47
CA ALA A 70 -13.19 -7.18 9.69
C ALA A 70 -13.83 -7.72 8.41
#